data_AF-A0A512ASY1-F1
#
_entry.id   AF-A0A512ASY1-F1
#
_cell.length_a   1.000
_cell.length_b   1.000
_cell.length_c   1.000
_cell.angle_alpha   90.00
_cell.angle_beta   90.00
_cell.angle_gamma   90.00
#
_symmetry.space_group_name_H-M   'P 1'
#
loop_
_entity.id
_entity.type
_entity.pdbx_description
1 polymer ?
#
loop_
_entity_poly.entity_id
_entity_poly.type
_entity_poly.pdbx_seq_one_letter_code
_entity_poly.pdbx_strand_id
1 'polypeptide(L)'
;MKITYKLMAVLGLISIFAFVQYASVPVKSAMQAVQVHLANMAKTNTDLTKYPRSTKKDGTIATTASRDWTSGFFPGSLWLTYEYTKDKKWETLARQWTAGLEKEQFNKGTHDLGFMIFCSFGNGYRLTKDPKYKDIIIQASKSLITRFNKKAGVIRSWDHNRDKWDYPVIIDNMMNLEMLYWASKQTGDPIYANVATTHALTTLKHHFRPDYSSYHVVDYDTVTGQVRKKTTHQGYSDASAWARGQAWGLYGYTVTYRETKDPRFLKQAQAIADFFINHKNTPADKIPYWDFDAPARTDLPRDASAAAITASGLLELSKYSGAKGEAYKKAASQMLASLASPAYLAKANTNNNFILMHSTGHLPGNSEIDVPLNYADYYFIEGLMRWEQMNKAKAPAKAKG
;
A
#
# COMPACT_ATOMS: atom_id res chain seq x y z
N MET A 1 81.06 -3.57 -3.90
CA MET A 1 80.20 -3.74 -2.71
C MET A 1 79.31 -2.49 -2.58
N LYS A 2 78.07 -2.54 -3.09
CA LYS A 2 77.05 -1.49 -2.90
C LYS A 2 75.70 -2.18 -2.69
N ILE A 3 75.19 -2.03 -1.48
CA ILE A 3 73.87 -2.48 -1.04
C ILE A 3 72.89 -1.37 -1.42
N THR A 4 71.80 -1.71 -2.10
CA THR A 4 70.68 -0.78 -2.34
C THR A 4 69.39 -1.44 -1.86
N TYR A 5 68.79 -0.83 -0.86
CA TYR A 5 67.55 -1.21 -0.20
C TYR A 5 66.36 -1.15 -1.16
N LYS A 6 65.56 -2.23 -1.24
CA LYS A 6 64.22 -2.20 -1.84
C LYS A 6 63.23 -1.65 -0.82
N LEU A 7 62.67 -0.49 -1.12
CA LEU A 7 61.56 0.13 -0.40
C LEU A 7 60.28 -0.69 -0.66
N MET A 8 59.67 -1.27 0.38
CA MET A 8 58.31 -1.80 0.31
C MET A 8 57.31 -0.65 0.36
N ALA A 9 56.53 -0.45 -0.70
CA ALA A 9 55.38 0.43 -0.70
C ALA A 9 54.16 -0.31 -0.14
N VAL A 10 53.70 0.08 1.05
CA VAL A 10 52.43 -0.35 1.63
C VAL A 10 51.32 0.51 1.01
N LEU A 11 50.54 -0.06 0.10
CA LEU A 11 49.32 0.55 -0.44
C LEU A 11 48.20 0.43 0.60
N GLY A 12 47.93 1.51 1.32
CA GLY A 12 46.76 1.64 2.19
C GLY A 12 45.46 1.70 1.36
N LEU A 13 44.59 0.72 1.55
CA LEU A 13 43.21 0.75 1.06
C LEU A 13 42.43 1.85 1.81
N ILE A 14 42.25 3.01 1.17
CA ILE A 14 41.29 4.02 1.62
C ILE A 14 39.90 3.53 1.21
N SER A 15 39.12 3.03 2.16
CA SER A 15 37.70 2.75 1.98
C SER A 15 36.94 4.08 1.90
N ILE A 16 36.63 4.51 0.68
CA ILE A 16 35.72 5.63 0.45
C ILE A 16 34.31 5.16 0.83
N PHE A 17 33.88 5.45 2.06
CA PHE A 17 32.47 5.36 2.42
C PHE A 17 31.71 6.44 1.65
N ALA A 18 31.13 6.08 0.51
CA ALA A 18 30.18 6.94 -0.18
C ALA A 18 28.96 7.15 0.73
N PHE A 19 28.80 8.36 1.26
CA PHE A 19 27.60 8.73 2.00
C PHE A 19 26.39 8.69 1.04
N VAL A 20 25.46 7.77 1.29
CA VAL A 20 24.20 7.72 0.55
C VAL A 20 23.37 8.95 0.91
N GLN A 21 23.25 9.89 -0.03
CA GLN A 21 22.37 11.04 0.12
C GLN A 21 20.93 10.67 -0.25
N TYR A 22 20.01 10.87 0.69
CA TYR A 22 18.57 10.72 0.45
C TYR A 22 17.98 12.04 -0.07
N ALA A 23 16.85 11.93 -0.78
CA ALA A 23 16.02 13.10 -1.05
C ALA A 23 15.51 13.69 0.28
N SER A 24 15.44 15.02 0.37
CA SER A 24 14.87 15.69 1.53
C SER A 24 13.36 15.51 1.54
N VAL A 25 12.86 14.53 2.29
CA VAL A 25 11.41 14.31 2.47
C VAL A 25 10.89 15.33 3.48
N PRO A 26 10.01 16.27 3.07
CA PRO A 26 9.62 17.39 3.91
C PRO A 26 8.45 17.01 4.85
N VAL A 27 8.67 16.02 5.73
CA VAL A 27 7.61 15.42 6.57
C VAL A 27 6.79 16.45 7.32
N LYS A 28 7.44 17.42 7.99
CA LYS A 28 6.76 18.40 8.82
C LYS A 28 5.78 19.26 8.00
N SER A 29 6.22 19.84 6.89
CA SER A 29 5.35 20.66 6.04
C SER A 29 4.31 19.82 5.29
N ALA A 30 4.66 18.61 4.86
CA ALA A 30 3.69 17.68 4.26
C ALA A 30 2.58 17.32 5.25
N MET A 31 2.91 16.99 6.51
CA MET A 31 1.92 16.70 7.55
C MET A 31 1.11 17.93 8.00
N GLN A 32 1.65 19.15 7.85
CA GLN A 32 0.86 20.37 8.01
C GLN A 32 -0.18 20.49 6.88
N ALA A 33 0.19 20.22 5.63
CA ALA A 33 -0.75 20.21 4.51
C ALA A 33 -1.83 19.12 4.68
N VAL A 34 -1.45 17.91 5.11
CA VAL A 34 -2.38 16.82 5.45
C VAL A 34 -3.44 17.28 6.44
N GLN A 35 -3.04 17.94 7.52
CA GLN A 35 -3.98 18.45 8.52
C GLN A 35 -4.94 19.49 7.95
N VAL A 36 -4.48 20.38 7.08
CA VAL A 36 -5.35 21.37 6.42
C VAL A 36 -6.37 20.69 5.51
N HIS A 37 -5.92 19.77 4.66
CA HIS A 37 -6.79 19.02 3.74
C HIS A 37 -7.83 18.19 4.47
N LEU A 38 -7.43 17.39 5.47
CA LEU A 38 -8.38 16.56 6.23
C LEU A 38 -9.37 17.39 7.06
N ALA A 39 -8.94 18.52 7.63
CA ALA A 39 -9.83 19.42 8.36
C ALA A 39 -10.88 20.04 7.43
N ASN A 40 -10.46 20.48 6.24
CA ASN A 40 -11.37 21.00 5.23
C ASN A 40 -12.33 19.92 4.72
N MET A 41 -11.83 18.72 4.41
CA MET A 41 -12.65 17.59 3.98
C MET A 41 -13.74 17.27 5.02
N ALA A 42 -13.36 17.17 6.31
CA ALA A 42 -14.31 16.91 7.39
C ALA A 42 -15.33 18.05 7.59
N LYS A 43 -14.96 19.29 7.27
CA LYS A 43 -15.85 20.46 7.33
C LYS A 43 -16.85 20.48 6.16
N THR A 44 -16.42 20.11 4.96
CA THR A 44 -17.25 20.20 3.74
C THR A 44 -18.06 18.95 3.46
N ASN A 45 -17.59 17.78 3.91
CA ASN A 45 -18.25 16.50 3.72
C ASN A 45 -18.75 16.00 5.07
N THR A 46 -19.96 16.36 5.47
CA THR A 46 -20.53 16.07 6.81
C THR A 46 -21.46 14.86 6.85
N ASP A 47 -21.89 14.36 5.69
CA ASP A 47 -22.73 13.16 5.59
C ASP A 47 -21.88 11.90 5.84
N LEU A 48 -21.97 11.36 7.06
CA LEU A 48 -21.21 10.18 7.51
C LEU A 48 -21.55 8.88 6.76
N THR A 49 -22.52 8.90 5.83
CA THR A 49 -22.82 7.78 4.94
C THR A 49 -22.09 7.86 3.61
N LYS A 50 -21.44 8.99 3.30
CA LYS A 50 -20.77 9.32 2.04
C LYS A 50 -19.28 9.55 2.26
N TYR A 51 -18.49 8.50 2.12
CA TYR A 51 -17.04 8.51 2.27
C TYR A 51 -16.38 9.16 1.05
N PRO A 52 -15.46 10.14 1.22
CA PRO A 52 -14.76 10.75 0.10
C PRO A 52 -13.86 9.71 -0.58
N ARG A 53 -13.97 9.60 -1.91
CA ARG A 53 -13.24 8.62 -2.73
C ARG A 53 -12.33 9.28 -3.76
N SER A 54 -12.89 10.20 -4.55
CA SER A 54 -12.19 10.83 -5.68
C SER A 54 -12.87 12.14 -6.11
N THR A 55 -12.55 12.62 -7.31
CA THR A 55 -13.22 13.74 -8.00
C THR A 55 -13.87 13.24 -9.28
N LYS A 56 -15.11 13.67 -9.53
CA LYS A 56 -15.84 13.35 -10.78
C LYS A 56 -15.36 14.22 -11.94
N LYS A 57 -15.74 13.86 -13.16
CA LYS A 57 -15.41 14.61 -14.39
C LYS A 57 -15.95 16.04 -14.40
N ASP A 58 -17.04 16.29 -13.68
CA ASP A 58 -17.64 17.63 -13.52
C ASP A 58 -16.94 18.49 -12.44
N GLY A 59 -15.87 17.98 -11.82
CA GLY A 59 -15.12 18.64 -10.75
C GLY A 59 -15.73 18.47 -9.36
N THR A 60 -16.93 17.89 -9.23
CA THR A 60 -17.55 17.64 -7.92
C THR A 60 -16.90 16.45 -7.21
N ILE A 61 -16.99 16.42 -5.87
CA ILE A 61 -16.48 15.30 -5.10
C ILE A 61 -17.23 14.01 -5.44
N ALA A 62 -16.47 12.93 -5.65
CA ALA A 62 -16.98 11.58 -5.73
C ALA A 62 -16.93 10.95 -4.33
N THR A 63 -18.09 10.60 -3.81
CA THR A 63 -18.24 9.89 -2.54
C THR A 63 -18.76 8.48 -2.76
N THR A 64 -18.55 7.60 -1.79
CA THR A 64 -19.04 6.24 -1.83
C THR A 64 -19.71 5.82 -0.51
N ALA A 65 -20.50 4.77 -0.55
CA ALA A 65 -21.12 4.19 0.64
C ALA A 65 -20.13 3.29 1.39
N SER A 66 -20.44 2.92 2.62
CA SER A 66 -19.57 2.05 3.44
C SER A 66 -19.23 0.70 2.81
N ARG A 67 -20.10 0.15 1.97
CA ARG A 67 -19.88 -1.13 1.25
C ARG A 67 -18.78 -1.10 0.19
N ASP A 68 -18.31 0.07 -0.18
CA ASP A 68 -17.24 0.24 -1.17
C ASP A 68 -15.88 -0.10 -0.55
N TRP A 69 -15.03 -0.75 -1.34
CA TRP A 69 -13.71 -1.20 -0.90
C TRP A 69 -12.81 -0.06 -0.38
N THR A 70 -13.03 1.17 -0.83
CA THR A 70 -12.24 2.34 -0.43
C THR A 70 -12.70 3.04 0.85
N SER A 71 -13.82 2.61 1.42
CA SER A 71 -14.49 3.34 2.52
C SER A 71 -13.65 3.42 3.81
N GLY A 72 -12.71 2.50 4.00
CA GLY A 72 -11.81 2.46 5.17
C GLY A 72 -10.66 3.45 5.15
N PHE A 73 -10.28 4.00 3.99
CA PHE A 73 -9.05 4.81 3.85
C PHE A 73 -9.17 6.20 4.44
N PHE A 74 -10.33 6.86 4.31
CA PHE A 74 -10.54 8.18 4.91
C PHE A 74 -10.50 8.15 6.46
N PRO A 75 -11.28 7.30 7.16
CA PRO A 75 -11.12 7.15 8.60
C PRO A 75 -9.71 6.69 8.99
N GLY A 76 -9.06 5.84 8.19
CA GLY A 76 -7.67 5.46 8.39
C GLY A 76 -6.71 6.66 8.35
N SER A 77 -6.90 7.59 7.41
CA SER A 77 -6.09 8.81 7.30
C SER A 77 -6.27 9.73 8.50
N LEU A 78 -7.49 9.81 9.06
CA LEU A 78 -7.76 10.53 10.30
C LEU A 78 -7.06 9.89 11.51
N TRP A 79 -7.08 8.55 11.61
CA TRP A 79 -6.35 7.83 12.66
C TRP A 79 -4.83 8.02 12.58
N LEU A 80 -4.25 7.94 11.39
CA LEU A 80 -2.81 8.19 11.18
C LEU A 80 -2.44 9.64 11.53
N THR A 81 -3.31 10.59 11.20
CA THR A 81 -3.11 12.00 11.58
C THR A 81 -3.22 12.21 13.09
N TYR A 82 -4.13 11.51 13.78
CA TYR A 82 -4.17 11.48 15.24
C TYR A 82 -2.87 10.91 15.83
N GLU A 83 -2.37 9.81 15.27
CA GLU A 83 -1.12 9.20 15.72
C GLU A 83 0.07 10.16 15.60
N TYR A 84 0.14 10.93 14.51
CA TYR A 84 1.20 11.92 14.29
C TYR A 84 1.10 13.13 15.23
N THR A 85 -0.09 13.73 15.32
CA THR A 85 -0.31 15.02 16.00
C THR A 85 -0.58 14.89 17.50
N LYS A 86 -1.13 13.75 17.92
CA LYS A 86 -1.75 13.51 19.24
C LYS A 86 -2.92 14.46 19.59
N ASP A 87 -3.42 15.23 18.63
CA ASP A 87 -4.55 16.15 18.83
C ASP A 87 -5.88 15.37 18.80
N LYS A 88 -6.62 15.44 19.93
CA LYS A 88 -7.86 14.69 20.15
C LYS A 88 -8.95 14.98 19.13
N LYS A 89 -8.94 16.13 18.44
CA LYS A 89 -9.92 16.41 17.37
C LYS A 89 -9.86 15.35 16.26
N TRP A 90 -8.67 14.84 15.95
CA TRP A 90 -8.49 13.81 14.92
C TRP A 90 -9.01 12.45 15.39
N GLU A 91 -8.82 12.10 16.67
CA GLU A 91 -9.43 10.91 17.25
C GLU A 91 -10.96 11.00 17.17
N THR A 92 -11.55 12.14 17.55
CA THR A 92 -13.00 12.34 17.49
C THR A 92 -13.54 12.16 16.07
N LEU A 93 -12.93 12.81 15.08
CA LEU A 93 -13.30 12.65 13.68
C LEU A 93 -13.11 11.20 13.19
N ALA A 94 -11.97 10.59 13.52
CA ALA A 94 -11.68 9.22 13.12
C ALA A 94 -12.71 8.23 13.67
N ARG A 95 -13.12 8.37 14.94
CA ARG A 95 -14.17 7.55 15.56
C ARG A 95 -15.52 7.73 14.86
N GLN A 96 -15.91 8.97 14.54
CA GLN A 96 -17.17 9.26 13.84
C GLN A 96 -17.25 8.57 12.47
N TRP A 97 -16.21 8.73 11.64
CA TRP A 97 -16.16 8.12 10.31
C TRP A 97 -15.98 6.60 10.34
N THR A 98 -15.26 6.07 11.33
CA THR A 98 -15.08 4.62 11.52
C THR A 98 -16.41 3.95 11.88
N ALA A 99 -17.26 4.58 12.70
CA ALA A 99 -18.51 3.99 13.16
C ALA A 99 -19.46 3.57 12.02
N GLY A 100 -19.53 4.35 10.93
CA GLY A 100 -20.38 4.04 9.77
C GLY A 100 -20.00 2.76 8.99
N LEU A 101 -18.82 2.21 9.26
CA LEU A 101 -18.30 0.97 8.66
C LEU A 101 -18.65 -0.27 9.50
N GLU A 102 -19.21 -0.13 10.69
CA GLU A 102 -19.43 -1.26 11.63
C GLU A 102 -20.26 -2.39 11.01
N LYS A 103 -21.26 -2.07 10.18
CA LYS A 103 -22.09 -3.08 9.51
C LYS A 103 -21.32 -3.96 8.52
N GLU A 104 -20.20 -3.48 7.99
CA GLU A 104 -19.41 -4.19 6.99
C GLU A 104 -18.64 -5.37 7.59
N GLN A 105 -18.56 -5.50 8.92
CA GLN A 105 -18.00 -6.69 9.58
C GLN A 105 -18.72 -8.00 9.19
N PHE A 106 -19.97 -7.90 8.70
CA PHE A 106 -20.77 -9.03 8.22
C PHE A 106 -20.76 -9.21 6.70
N ASN A 107 -20.03 -8.37 5.97
CA ASN A 107 -20.00 -8.42 4.51
C ASN A 107 -19.21 -9.64 4.04
N LYS A 108 -19.88 -10.57 3.36
CA LYS A 108 -19.26 -11.79 2.80
C LYS A 108 -19.05 -11.71 1.29
N GLY A 109 -19.34 -10.56 0.67
CA GLY A 109 -19.35 -10.36 -0.78
C GLY A 109 -18.04 -9.84 -1.39
N THR A 110 -17.07 -9.47 -0.55
CA THR A 110 -15.77 -8.91 -0.99
C THR A 110 -14.60 -9.42 -0.16
N HIS A 111 -13.42 -9.48 -0.78
CA HIS A 111 -12.16 -9.67 -0.07
C HIS A 111 -11.63 -8.40 0.63
N ASP A 112 -12.18 -7.22 0.31
CA ASP A 112 -11.65 -5.90 0.70
C ASP A 112 -11.90 -5.54 2.17
N LEU A 113 -12.35 -6.49 2.99
CA LEU A 113 -12.57 -6.27 4.40
C LEU A 113 -11.31 -5.82 5.14
N GLY A 114 -10.11 -6.21 4.66
CA GLY A 114 -8.87 -5.67 5.20
C GLY A 114 -8.75 -4.17 4.96
N PHE A 115 -8.98 -3.70 3.74
CA PHE A 115 -9.00 -2.25 3.46
C PHE A 115 -10.11 -1.53 4.22
N MET A 116 -11.32 -2.08 4.23
CA MET A 116 -12.48 -1.42 4.83
C MET A 116 -12.38 -1.36 6.35
N ILE A 117 -12.09 -2.51 7.00
CA ILE A 117 -12.14 -2.65 8.46
C ILE A 117 -10.76 -2.48 9.10
N PHE A 118 -9.70 -3.01 8.51
CA PHE A 118 -8.38 -2.98 9.16
C PHE A 118 -7.70 -1.62 9.03
N CYS A 119 -7.87 -0.89 7.93
CA CYS A 119 -7.40 0.49 7.83
C CYS A 119 -8.17 1.45 8.77
N SER A 120 -9.43 1.14 9.11
CA SER A 120 -10.27 1.96 9.99
C SER A 120 -10.23 1.47 11.44
N PHE A 121 -11.03 0.45 11.79
CA PHE A 121 -11.09 -0.17 13.11
C PHE A 121 -9.74 -0.73 13.57
N GLY A 122 -8.94 -1.30 12.66
CA GLY A 122 -7.60 -1.82 13.01
C GLY A 122 -6.67 -0.73 13.55
N ASN A 123 -6.62 0.42 12.88
CA ASN A 123 -5.89 1.59 13.38
C ASN A 123 -6.50 2.14 14.67
N GLY A 124 -7.83 2.24 14.75
CA GLY A 124 -8.52 2.65 15.97
C GLY A 124 -8.18 1.77 17.17
N TYR A 125 -8.21 0.44 17.02
CA TYR A 125 -7.86 -0.50 18.08
C TYR A 125 -6.38 -0.39 18.45
N ARG A 126 -5.49 -0.28 17.47
CA ARG A 126 -4.05 -0.13 17.70
C ARG A 126 -3.74 1.05 18.61
N LEU A 127 -4.43 2.18 18.40
CA LEU A 127 -4.19 3.45 19.09
C LEU A 127 -4.96 3.61 20.41
N THR A 128 -6.12 2.98 20.54
CA THR A 128 -7.05 3.25 21.66
C THR A 128 -7.35 2.02 22.53
N LYS A 129 -7.05 0.82 22.03
CA LYS A 129 -7.35 -0.47 22.69
C LYS A 129 -8.83 -0.68 22.99
N ASP A 130 -9.72 0.01 22.27
CA ASP A 130 -11.17 -0.13 22.38
C ASP A 130 -11.61 -1.58 22.08
N PRO A 131 -12.15 -2.33 23.07
CA PRO A 131 -12.50 -3.73 22.88
C PRO A 131 -13.58 -3.95 21.82
N LYS A 132 -14.49 -2.97 21.61
CA LYS A 132 -15.50 -3.06 20.55
C LYS A 132 -14.85 -3.18 19.17
N TYR A 133 -13.77 -2.43 18.94
CA TYR A 133 -13.04 -2.50 17.66
C TYR A 133 -12.37 -3.86 17.48
N LYS A 134 -11.86 -4.48 18.56
CA LYS A 134 -11.30 -5.83 18.50
C LYS A 134 -12.33 -6.84 18.01
N ASP A 135 -13.54 -6.81 18.58
CA ASP A 135 -14.61 -7.74 18.25
C ASP A 135 -15.07 -7.58 16.79
N ILE A 136 -15.18 -6.33 16.31
CA ILE A 136 -15.51 -6.00 14.92
C ILE A 136 -14.47 -6.58 13.94
N ILE A 137 -13.17 -6.42 14.23
CA ILE A 137 -12.11 -6.94 13.35
C ILE A 137 -12.12 -8.47 13.31
N ILE A 138 -12.35 -9.13 14.45
CA ILE A 138 -12.47 -10.59 14.53
C ILE A 138 -13.69 -11.05 13.72
N GLN A 139 -14.83 -10.39 13.85
CA GLN A 139 -16.02 -10.72 13.09
C GLN A 139 -15.84 -10.52 11.58
N ALA A 140 -15.20 -9.41 11.16
CA ALA A 140 -14.82 -9.19 9.77
C ALA A 140 -13.87 -10.29 9.25
N SER A 141 -12.92 -10.74 10.08
CA SER A 141 -12.03 -11.85 9.73
C SER A 141 -12.79 -13.16 9.52
N LYS A 142 -13.79 -13.45 10.36
CA LYS A 142 -14.71 -14.60 10.14
C LYS A 142 -15.44 -14.48 8.81
N SER A 143 -15.96 -13.30 8.48
CA SER A 143 -16.64 -13.05 7.20
C SER A 143 -15.69 -13.24 6.01
N LEU A 144 -14.46 -12.72 6.09
CA LEU A 144 -13.47 -12.81 5.03
C LEU A 144 -13.08 -14.27 4.73
N ILE A 145 -12.82 -15.09 5.76
CA ILE A 145 -12.41 -16.49 5.53
C ILE A 145 -13.54 -17.36 4.95
N THR A 146 -14.82 -16.94 5.01
CA THR A 146 -15.90 -17.64 4.30
C THR A 146 -15.73 -17.61 2.78
N ARG A 147 -14.93 -16.67 2.27
CA ARG A 147 -14.58 -16.54 0.85
C ARG A 147 -13.37 -17.39 0.47
N PHE A 148 -12.86 -18.28 1.33
CA PHE A 148 -11.73 -19.15 1.01
C PHE A 148 -12.18 -20.48 0.38
N ASN A 149 -11.62 -20.83 -0.77
CA ASN A 149 -11.83 -22.13 -1.41
C ASN A 149 -10.64 -23.04 -1.06
N LYS A 150 -10.92 -24.11 -0.31
CA LYS A 150 -9.89 -25.04 0.18
C LYS A 150 -9.16 -25.80 -0.93
N LYS A 151 -9.82 -26.09 -2.05
CA LYS A 151 -9.21 -26.82 -3.17
C LYS A 151 -8.27 -25.92 -3.97
N ALA A 152 -8.73 -24.71 -4.27
CA ALA A 152 -7.92 -23.71 -4.98
C ALA A 152 -6.84 -23.07 -4.07
N GLY A 153 -7.03 -23.09 -2.75
CA GLY A 153 -6.09 -22.50 -1.79
C GLY A 153 -6.11 -20.97 -1.78
N VAL A 154 -7.21 -20.34 -2.18
CA VAL A 154 -7.31 -18.88 -2.37
C VAL A 154 -8.63 -18.29 -1.88
N ILE A 155 -8.59 -16.99 -1.60
CA ILE A 155 -9.75 -16.18 -1.21
C ILE A 155 -10.32 -15.54 -2.48
N ARG A 156 -11.62 -15.66 -2.70
CA ARG A 156 -12.28 -15.05 -3.86
C ARG A 156 -12.30 -13.53 -3.71
N SER A 157 -11.90 -12.81 -4.75
CA SER A 157 -11.85 -11.34 -4.70
C SER A 157 -13.24 -10.70 -4.74
N TRP A 158 -14.01 -10.94 -5.81
CA TRP A 158 -15.33 -10.34 -5.98
C TRP A 158 -16.38 -11.31 -6.51
N ASP A 159 -17.63 -10.82 -6.51
CA ASP A 159 -18.79 -11.62 -6.91
C ASP A 159 -19.41 -11.30 -8.29
N HIS A 160 -18.93 -10.27 -8.98
CA HIS A 160 -19.43 -9.86 -10.29
C HIS A 160 -18.69 -10.54 -11.46
N ASN A 161 -19.22 -10.33 -12.68
CA ASN A 161 -18.68 -10.82 -13.96
C ASN A 161 -18.43 -12.34 -14.00
N ARG A 162 -19.44 -13.12 -13.58
CA ARG A 162 -19.40 -14.60 -13.55
C ARG A 162 -19.33 -15.23 -14.94
N ASP A 163 -19.77 -14.51 -15.96
CA ASP A 163 -19.56 -14.83 -17.37
C ASP A 163 -18.07 -14.82 -17.74
N LYS A 164 -17.26 -14.01 -17.05
CA LYS A 164 -15.83 -13.87 -17.30
C LYS A 164 -15.00 -14.77 -16.40
N TRP A 165 -15.32 -14.87 -15.12
CA TRP A 165 -14.49 -15.56 -14.13
C TRP A 165 -15.32 -16.46 -13.22
N ASP A 166 -14.83 -17.68 -13.00
CA ASP A 166 -15.43 -18.59 -12.03
C ASP A 166 -14.97 -18.21 -10.62
N TYR A 167 -13.66 -18.19 -10.37
CA TYR A 167 -13.12 -17.84 -9.06
C TYR A 167 -11.96 -16.84 -9.19
N PRO A 168 -12.28 -15.55 -9.43
CA PRO A 168 -11.26 -14.53 -9.65
C PRO A 168 -10.52 -14.20 -8.35
N VAL A 169 -9.19 -14.16 -8.46
CA VAL A 169 -8.27 -13.69 -7.42
C VAL A 169 -7.40 -12.57 -7.99
N ILE A 170 -7.46 -11.40 -7.38
CA ILE A 170 -6.62 -10.25 -7.76
C ILE A 170 -5.45 -10.07 -6.80
N ILE A 171 -4.36 -9.47 -7.28
CA ILE A 171 -3.14 -9.26 -6.50
C ILE A 171 -3.37 -8.39 -5.24
N ASP A 172 -4.35 -7.49 -5.29
CA ASP A 172 -4.83 -6.61 -4.22
C ASP A 172 -5.28 -7.43 -2.99
N ASN A 173 -5.71 -8.68 -3.18
CA ASN A 173 -6.10 -9.56 -2.08
C ASN A 173 -4.97 -9.77 -1.07
N MET A 174 -3.70 -9.66 -1.49
CA MET A 174 -2.55 -9.76 -0.62
C MET A 174 -2.57 -8.71 0.51
N MET A 175 -3.12 -7.53 0.25
CA MET A 175 -3.22 -6.45 1.23
C MET A 175 -4.21 -6.77 2.36
N ASN A 176 -5.21 -7.59 2.06
CA ASN A 176 -6.27 -7.94 3.00
C ASN A 176 -5.87 -9.04 3.99
N LEU A 177 -4.73 -9.70 3.76
CA LEU A 177 -4.25 -10.81 4.58
C LEU A 177 -3.73 -10.36 5.96
N GLU A 178 -3.31 -9.10 6.09
CA GLU A 178 -2.82 -8.54 7.35
C GLU A 178 -3.84 -8.68 8.49
N MET A 179 -5.11 -8.42 8.18
CA MET A 179 -6.21 -8.55 9.12
C MET A 179 -6.35 -9.98 9.65
N LEU A 180 -6.17 -10.98 8.78
CA LEU A 180 -6.28 -12.40 9.14
C LEU A 180 -5.11 -12.84 10.03
N TYR A 181 -3.88 -12.42 9.72
CA TYR A 181 -2.73 -12.68 10.60
C TYR A 181 -2.93 -12.03 11.98
N TRP A 182 -3.43 -10.79 12.01
CA TRP A 182 -3.78 -10.13 13.26
C TRP A 182 -4.85 -10.92 14.04
N ALA A 183 -5.90 -11.40 13.37
CA ALA A 183 -6.99 -12.13 14.03
C ALA A 183 -6.50 -13.44 14.68
N SER A 184 -5.63 -14.20 14.00
CA SER A 184 -4.99 -15.37 14.61
C SER A 184 -4.19 -15.03 15.86
N LYS A 185 -3.40 -13.94 15.85
CA LYS A 185 -2.64 -13.49 17.03
C LYS A 185 -3.55 -13.09 18.20
N GLN A 186 -4.70 -12.49 17.90
CA GLN A 186 -5.62 -11.99 18.94
C GLN A 186 -6.54 -13.06 19.54
N THR A 187 -6.83 -14.11 18.78
CA THR A 187 -7.77 -15.17 19.17
C THR A 187 -7.07 -16.46 19.59
N GLY A 188 -5.82 -16.67 19.15
CA GLY A 188 -5.14 -17.97 19.27
C GLY A 188 -5.60 -19.00 18.24
N ASP A 189 -6.60 -18.71 17.42
CA ASP A 189 -7.10 -19.63 16.40
C ASP A 189 -6.20 -19.56 15.14
N PRO A 190 -5.52 -20.66 14.76
CA PRO A 190 -4.60 -20.66 13.62
C PRO A 190 -5.31 -20.59 12.27
N ILE A 191 -6.64 -20.76 12.19
CA ILE A 191 -7.35 -20.84 10.91
C ILE A 191 -7.13 -19.60 10.04
N TYR A 192 -7.12 -18.40 10.63
CA TYR A 192 -6.98 -17.15 9.87
C TYR A 192 -5.58 -17.03 9.25
N ALA A 193 -4.52 -17.31 10.01
CA ALA A 193 -3.14 -17.32 9.53
C ALA A 193 -2.89 -18.45 8.51
N ASN A 194 -3.51 -19.63 8.69
CA ASN A 194 -3.41 -20.73 7.74
C ASN A 194 -4.05 -20.38 6.40
N VAL A 195 -5.25 -19.79 6.42
CA VAL A 195 -5.94 -19.28 5.22
C VAL A 195 -5.10 -18.20 4.53
N ALA A 196 -4.60 -17.23 5.28
CA ALA A 196 -3.77 -16.15 4.74
C ALA A 196 -2.48 -16.67 4.11
N THR A 197 -1.76 -17.57 4.79
CA THR A 197 -0.50 -18.13 4.30
C THR A 197 -0.72 -19.03 3.08
N THR A 198 -1.79 -19.82 3.07
CA THR A 198 -2.14 -20.65 1.90
C THR A 198 -2.49 -19.79 0.70
N HIS A 199 -3.26 -18.71 0.90
CA HIS A 199 -3.52 -17.72 -0.13
C HIS A 199 -2.22 -17.14 -0.68
N ALA A 200 -1.34 -16.63 0.18
CA ALA A 200 -0.09 -15.99 -0.23
C ALA A 200 0.84 -16.93 -1.00
N LEU A 201 0.92 -18.20 -0.61
CA LEU A 201 1.70 -19.23 -1.33
C LEU A 201 1.11 -19.56 -2.69
N THR A 202 -0.22 -19.65 -2.80
CA THR A 202 -0.89 -19.92 -4.07
C THR A 202 -0.76 -18.74 -5.03
N THR A 203 -0.95 -17.52 -4.54
CA THR A 203 -0.70 -16.28 -5.28
C THR A 203 0.75 -16.20 -5.75
N LEU A 204 1.71 -16.61 -4.91
CA LEU A 204 3.15 -16.61 -5.26
C LEU A 204 3.42 -17.52 -6.46
N LYS A 205 2.75 -18.68 -6.51
CA LYS A 205 2.91 -19.67 -7.58
C LYS A 205 2.30 -19.23 -8.91
N HIS A 206 1.21 -18.46 -8.88
CA HIS A 206 0.38 -18.26 -10.08
C HIS A 206 0.30 -16.82 -10.59
N HIS A 207 0.40 -15.80 -9.73
CA HIS A 207 0.24 -14.40 -10.13
C HIS A 207 1.49 -13.77 -10.74
N PHE A 208 2.67 -14.39 -10.62
CA PHE A 208 3.92 -13.78 -11.07
C PHE A 208 4.44 -14.37 -12.37
N ARG A 209 5.02 -13.50 -13.19
CA ARG A 209 5.77 -13.83 -14.41
C ARG A 209 7.26 -14.05 -14.07
N PRO A 210 8.06 -14.61 -15.00
CA PRO A 210 9.49 -14.85 -14.75
C PRO A 210 10.31 -13.60 -14.43
N ASP A 211 9.88 -12.43 -14.88
CA ASP A 211 10.51 -11.12 -14.61
C ASP A 211 10.01 -10.44 -13.32
N TYR A 212 9.21 -11.16 -12.53
CA TYR A 212 8.58 -10.71 -11.29
C TYR A 212 7.49 -9.65 -11.44
N SER A 213 7.09 -9.30 -12.66
CA SER A 213 5.83 -8.58 -12.88
C SER A 213 4.65 -9.49 -12.51
N SER A 214 3.59 -8.90 -11.98
CA SER A 214 2.36 -9.61 -11.64
C SER A 214 1.27 -9.48 -12.71
N TYR A 215 0.52 -10.55 -12.92
CA TYR A 215 -0.83 -10.47 -13.46
C TYR A 215 -1.73 -9.76 -12.45
N HIS A 216 -2.75 -9.05 -12.94
CA HIS A 216 -3.77 -8.49 -12.07
C HIS A 216 -4.69 -9.62 -11.57
N VAL A 217 -5.32 -10.39 -12.47
CA VAL A 217 -6.33 -11.39 -12.12
C VAL A 217 -5.87 -12.80 -12.49
N VAL A 218 -6.00 -13.75 -11.57
CA VAL A 218 -5.92 -15.19 -11.87
C VAL A 218 -7.26 -15.83 -11.53
N ASP A 219 -7.83 -16.54 -12.50
CA ASP A 219 -9.09 -17.25 -12.37
C ASP A 219 -8.84 -18.72 -12.09
N TYR A 220 -9.56 -19.28 -11.13
CA TYR A 220 -9.45 -20.68 -10.71
C TYR A 220 -10.75 -21.43 -10.97
N ASP A 221 -10.63 -22.72 -11.28
CA ASP A 221 -11.75 -23.63 -11.34
C ASP A 221 -12.18 -24.03 -9.91
N THR A 222 -13.45 -23.82 -9.58
CA THR A 222 -13.97 -24.03 -8.21
C THR A 222 -13.97 -25.49 -7.77
N VAL A 223 -13.95 -26.44 -8.70
CA VAL A 223 -14.07 -27.88 -8.45
C VAL A 223 -12.71 -28.54 -8.31
N THR A 224 -11.75 -28.18 -9.16
CA THR A 224 -10.41 -28.77 -9.25
C THR A 224 -9.34 -27.93 -8.57
N GLY A 225 -9.57 -26.63 -8.40
CA GLY A 225 -8.58 -25.68 -7.89
C GLY A 225 -7.50 -25.27 -8.89
N GLN A 226 -7.59 -25.70 -10.15
CA GLN A 226 -6.61 -25.38 -11.18
C GLN A 226 -6.80 -23.98 -11.76
N VAL A 227 -5.71 -23.37 -12.21
CA VAL A 227 -5.76 -22.09 -12.91
C VAL A 227 -6.45 -22.27 -14.26
N ARG A 228 -7.49 -21.49 -14.50
CA ARG A 228 -8.20 -21.43 -15.78
C ARG A 228 -7.57 -20.42 -16.73
N LYS A 229 -7.23 -19.23 -16.23
CA LYS A 229 -6.61 -18.16 -17.01
C LYS A 229 -5.97 -17.10 -16.12
N LYS A 230 -5.07 -16.32 -16.72
CA LYS A 230 -4.41 -15.16 -16.12
C LYS A 230 -4.69 -13.95 -17.01
N THR A 231 -5.27 -12.91 -16.45
CA THR A 231 -5.84 -11.78 -17.18
C THR A 231 -5.64 -10.47 -16.43
N THR A 232 -6.13 -9.38 -16.99
CA THR A 232 -6.24 -8.10 -16.32
C THR A 232 -7.68 -7.61 -16.23
N HIS A 233 -7.96 -6.81 -15.19
CA HIS A 233 -9.18 -6.00 -15.14
C HIS A 233 -8.88 -4.52 -15.36
N GLN A 234 -7.80 -4.01 -14.76
CA GLN A 234 -7.48 -2.58 -14.75
C GLN A 234 -6.15 -2.20 -15.41
N GLY A 235 -5.34 -3.17 -15.85
CA GLY A 235 -4.07 -2.93 -16.55
C GLY A 235 -4.23 -2.76 -18.06
N TYR A 236 -3.15 -2.36 -18.73
CA TYR A 236 -3.13 -2.14 -20.18
C TYR A 236 -3.45 -3.39 -21.00
N SER A 237 -2.90 -4.55 -20.61
CA SER A 237 -3.20 -5.83 -21.23
C SER A 237 -3.04 -6.97 -20.22
N ASP A 238 -3.49 -8.18 -20.57
CA ASP A 238 -3.28 -9.37 -19.73
C ASP A 238 -1.80 -9.64 -19.43
N ALA A 239 -0.92 -9.23 -20.34
CA ALA A 239 0.53 -9.41 -20.21
C ALA A 239 1.24 -8.22 -19.54
N SER A 240 0.56 -7.09 -19.31
CA SER A 240 1.21 -5.89 -18.79
C SER A 240 1.41 -5.91 -17.27
N ALA A 241 2.30 -5.04 -16.81
CA ALA A 241 2.58 -4.75 -15.42
C ALA A 241 1.85 -3.46 -14.97
N TRP A 242 0.58 -3.61 -14.59
CA TRP A 242 -0.19 -2.53 -13.97
C TRP A 242 0.48 -2.04 -12.68
N ALA A 243 0.79 -0.74 -12.59
CA ALA A 243 1.71 -0.21 -11.59
C ALA A 243 1.21 -0.40 -10.16
N ARG A 244 -0.08 -0.13 -9.91
CA ARG A 244 -0.67 -0.35 -8.58
C ARG A 244 -0.76 -1.82 -8.20
N GLY A 245 -0.96 -2.73 -9.16
CA GLY A 245 -0.90 -4.16 -8.92
C GLY A 245 0.49 -4.63 -8.47
N GLN A 246 1.55 -4.03 -9.02
CA GLN A 246 2.92 -4.28 -8.53
C GLN A 246 3.11 -3.74 -7.12
N ALA A 247 2.59 -2.55 -6.83
CA ALA A 247 2.66 -1.94 -5.50
C ALA A 247 1.94 -2.79 -4.43
N TRP A 248 0.77 -3.36 -4.76
CA TRP A 248 0.05 -4.31 -3.89
C TRP A 248 0.81 -5.59 -3.65
N GLY A 249 1.41 -6.17 -4.70
CA GLY A 249 2.27 -7.33 -4.55
C GLY A 249 3.44 -7.05 -3.61
N LEU A 250 4.17 -5.96 -3.86
CA LEU A 250 5.30 -5.54 -3.03
C LEU A 250 4.92 -5.39 -1.55
N TYR A 251 3.89 -4.59 -1.28
CA TYR A 251 3.46 -4.31 0.08
C TYR A 251 2.92 -5.58 0.75
N GLY A 252 2.03 -6.31 0.07
CA GLY A 252 1.41 -7.52 0.58
C GLY A 252 2.40 -8.64 0.92
N TYR A 253 3.41 -8.89 0.08
CA TYR A 253 4.47 -9.86 0.39
C TYR A 253 5.41 -9.37 1.50
N THR A 254 5.63 -8.06 1.61
CA THR A 254 6.39 -7.49 2.74
C THR A 254 5.69 -7.75 4.07
N VAL A 255 4.37 -7.51 4.13
CA VAL A 255 3.55 -7.81 5.32
C VAL A 255 3.50 -9.31 5.59
N THR A 256 3.29 -10.13 4.56
CA THR A 256 3.24 -11.60 4.73
C THR A 256 4.57 -12.12 5.31
N TYR A 257 5.72 -11.59 4.85
CA TYR A 257 7.00 -11.91 5.46
C TYR A 257 7.11 -11.42 6.91
N ARG A 258 6.65 -10.19 7.22
CA ARG A 258 6.64 -9.70 8.61
C ARG A 258 5.93 -10.68 9.53
N GLU A 259 4.78 -11.19 9.10
CA GLU A 259 3.88 -12.04 9.88
C GLU A 259 4.35 -13.49 10.00
N THR A 260 4.98 -14.05 8.97
CA THR A 260 5.34 -15.49 8.90
C THR A 260 6.83 -15.77 9.06
N LYS A 261 7.68 -14.78 8.78
CA LYS A 261 9.14 -14.92 8.63
C LYS A 261 9.57 -15.94 7.57
N ASP A 262 8.69 -16.35 6.67
CA ASP A 262 9.02 -17.28 5.60
C ASP A 262 9.88 -16.58 4.52
N PRO A 263 11.12 -17.03 4.29
CA PRO A 263 12.06 -16.37 3.38
C PRO A 263 11.56 -16.34 1.92
N ARG A 264 10.61 -17.21 1.53
CA ARG A 264 10.01 -17.17 0.19
C ARG A 264 9.29 -15.85 -0.07
N PHE A 265 8.59 -15.31 0.93
CA PHE A 265 7.88 -14.05 0.80
C PHE A 265 8.84 -12.86 0.79
N LEU A 266 9.92 -12.90 1.58
CA LEU A 266 10.96 -11.87 1.52
C LEU A 266 11.60 -11.81 0.14
N LYS A 267 11.97 -12.98 -0.42
CA LYS A 267 12.56 -13.07 -1.76
C LYS A 267 11.61 -12.49 -2.81
N GLN A 268 10.32 -12.80 -2.73
CA GLN A 268 9.34 -12.24 -3.66
C GLN A 268 9.20 -10.73 -3.51
N ALA A 269 9.05 -10.21 -2.28
CA ALA A 269 8.93 -8.78 -2.03
C ALA A 269 10.15 -8.00 -2.57
N GLN A 270 11.36 -8.54 -2.37
CA GLN A 270 12.59 -7.97 -2.91
C GLN A 270 12.62 -7.98 -4.43
N ALA A 271 12.17 -9.07 -5.06
CA ALA A 271 12.15 -9.16 -6.51
C ALA A 271 11.15 -8.18 -7.16
N ILE A 272 9.97 -8.00 -6.56
CA ILE A 272 9.00 -6.98 -7.01
C ILE A 272 9.56 -5.57 -6.79
N ALA A 273 10.22 -5.33 -5.65
CA ALA A 273 10.87 -4.04 -5.38
C ALA A 273 11.91 -3.71 -6.46
N ASP A 274 12.79 -4.68 -6.77
CA ASP A 274 13.82 -4.53 -7.80
C ASP A 274 13.20 -4.30 -9.18
N PHE A 275 12.14 -5.03 -9.54
CA PHE A 275 11.37 -4.80 -10.77
C PHE A 275 10.87 -3.36 -10.82
N PHE A 276 10.15 -2.90 -9.78
CA PHE A 276 9.49 -1.60 -9.78
C PHE A 276 10.48 -0.43 -9.86
N ILE A 277 11.54 -0.44 -9.04
CA ILE A 277 12.46 0.71 -8.93
C ILE A 277 13.44 0.80 -10.11
N ASN A 278 13.75 -0.34 -10.74
CA ASN A 278 14.69 -0.45 -11.86
C ASN A 278 14.00 -0.64 -13.22
N HIS A 279 12.67 -0.67 -13.29
CA HIS A 279 11.96 -0.80 -14.55
C HIS A 279 12.39 0.31 -15.52
N LYS A 280 12.65 -0.04 -16.78
CA LYS A 280 13.13 0.90 -17.81
C LYS A 280 12.19 2.09 -18.03
N ASN A 281 10.90 1.90 -17.77
CA ASN A 281 9.87 2.92 -17.92
C ASN A 281 9.57 3.67 -16.61
N THR A 282 10.32 3.43 -15.53
CA THR A 282 10.19 4.17 -14.28
C THR A 282 10.67 5.61 -14.47
N PRO A 283 9.81 6.62 -14.32
CA PRO A 283 10.19 8.00 -14.55
C PRO A 283 11.22 8.54 -13.55
N ALA A 284 11.89 9.64 -13.91
CA ALA A 284 12.97 10.22 -13.11
C ALA A 284 12.51 10.69 -11.72
N ASP A 285 11.28 11.21 -11.61
CA ASP A 285 10.64 11.61 -10.36
C ASP A 285 10.13 10.42 -9.52
N LYS A 286 10.34 9.19 -10.01
CA LYS A 286 9.96 7.92 -9.36
C LYS A 286 8.45 7.72 -9.15
N ILE A 287 7.62 8.53 -9.78
CA ILE A 287 6.17 8.31 -9.81
C ILE A 287 5.83 7.52 -11.08
N PRO A 288 5.33 6.27 -10.99
CA PRO A 288 5.13 5.45 -12.17
C PRO A 288 4.01 6.01 -13.05
N TYR A 289 4.04 5.67 -14.33
CA TYR A 289 2.83 5.68 -15.14
C TYR A 289 1.83 4.66 -14.57
N TRP A 290 0.55 4.77 -14.95
CA TRP A 290 -0.49 3.85 -14.45
C TRP A 290 -0.21 2.37 -14.79
N ASP A 291 0.54 2.09 -15.86
CA ASP A 291 1.00 0.76 -16.26
C ASP A 291 2.42 0.86 -16.86
N PHE A 292 3.30 -0.06 -16.48
CA PHE A 292 4.71 -0.05 -16.90
C PHE A 292 4.91 -0.43 -18.37
N ASP A 293 3.97 -1.15 -18.99
CA ASP A 293 4.07 -1.60 -20.39
C ASP A 293 3.11 -0.85 -21.32
N ALA A 294 2.40 0.17 -20.81
CA ALA A 294 1.58 1.02 -21.66
C ALA A 294 2.46 1.72 -22.73
N PRO A 295 1.98 1.81 -23.99
CA PRO A 295 2.71 2.47 -25.06
C PRO A 295 3.07 3.90 -24.69
N ALA A 296 4.30 4.30 -25.03
CA ALA A 296 4.76 5.66 -24.82
C ALA A 296 3.85 6.66 -25.56
N ARG A 297 3.29 7.60 -24.80
CA ARG A 297 2.46 8.71 -25.29
C ARG A 297 2.70 9.94 -24.40
N THR A 298 2.51 11.12 -24.96
CA THR A 298 2.78 12.40 -24.26
C THR A 298 1.85 12.65 -23.07
N ASP A 299 0.66 12.05 -23.10
CA ASP A 299 -0.42 12.22 -22.13
C ASP A 299 -0.70 10.92 -21.33
N LEU A 300 0.31 10.06 -21.18
CA LEU A 300 0.17 8.84 -20.39
C LEU A 300 0.02 9.22 -18.91
N PRO A 301 -1.11 8.92 -18.26
CA PRO A 301 -1.32 9.40 -16.91
C PRO A 301 -0.44 8.66 -15.91
N ARG A 302 -0.08 9.37 -14.85
CA ARG A 302 0.65 8.82 -13.71
C ARG A 302 -0.30 8.10 -12.76
N ASP A 303 0.29 7.36 -11.83
CA ASP A 303 -0.44 6.86 -10.69
C ASP A 303 0.30 7.15 -9.38
N ALA A 304 -0.01 8.32 -8.80
CA ALA A 304 0.52 8.75 -7.51
C ALA A 304 0.18 7.75 -6.39
N SER A 305 -0.96 7.06 -6.48
CA SER A 305 -1.33 6.02 -5.53
C SER A 305 -0.33 4.86 -5.52
N ALA A 306 0.07 4.36 -6.70
CA ALA A 306 1.07 3.30 -6.82
C ALA A 306 2.42 3.71 -6.20
N ALA A 307 2.84 4.97 -6.37
CA ALA A 307 4.03 5.49 -5.73
C ALA A 307 3.90 5.56 -4.20
N ALA A 308 2.76 6.03 -3.68
CA ALA A 308 2.53 6.16 -2.24
C ALA A 308 2.56 4.78 -1.54
N ILE A 309 1.87 3.80 -2.12
CA ILE A 309 1.85 2.39 -1.66
C ILE A 309 3.26 1.81 -1.69
N THR A 310 3.96 1.98 -2.82
CA THR A 310 5.32 1.45 -3.01
C THR A 310 6.29 2.07 -2.02
N ALA A 311 6.24 3.39 -1.81
CA ALA A 311 7.10 4.06 -0.85
C ALA A 311 6.90 3.51 0.57
N SER A 312 5.65 3.35 1.00
CA SER A 312 5.35 2.77 2.32
C SER A 312 5.83 1.32 2.45
N GLY A 313 5.61 0.50 1.42
CA GLY A 313 6.06 -0.90 1.37
C GLY A 313 7.58 -1.03 1.38
N LEU A 314 8.29 -0.25 0.56
CA LEU A 314 9.76 -0.22 0.49
C LEU A 314 10.38 0.17 1.84
N LEU A 315 9.78 1.12 2.57
CA LEU A 315 10.27 1.52 3.89
C LEU A 315 10.22 0.37 4.90
N GLU A 316 9.15 -0.42 4.90
CA GLU A 316 9.09 -1.61 5.75
C GLU A 316 10.03 -2.71 5.25
N LEU A 317 10.02 -3.02 3.95
CA LEU A 317 10.88 -4.03 3.34
C LEU A 317 12.37 -3.76 3.56
N SER A 318 12.77 -2.49 3.58
CA SER A 318 14.15 -2.07 3.80
C SER A 318 14.72 -2.62 5.12
N LYS A 319 13.88 -2.77 6.15
CA LYS A 319 14.25 -3.30 7.48
C LYS A 319 14.65 -4.77 7.43
N TYR A 320 14.26 -5.49 6.37
CA TYR A 320 14.46 -6.92 6.21
C TYR A 320 15.46 -7.27 5.11
N SER A 321 16.00 -6.29 4.40
CA SER A 321 16.65 -6.52 3.10
C SER A 321 18.18 -6.40 3.09
N GLY A 322 18.81 -6.36 4.27
CA GLY A 322 20.27 -6.32 4.40
C GLY A 322 20.90 -5.27 3.49
N ALA A 323 21.81 -5.69 2.62
CA ALA A 323 22.50 -4.81 1.67
C ALA A 323 21.58 -4.05 0.70
N LYS A 324 20.40 -4.60 0.34
CA LYS A 324 19.42 -3.91 -0.52
C LYS A 324 18.59 -2.87 0.21
N GLY A 325 18.56 -2.90 1.55
CA GLY A 325 17.71 -2.03 2.36
C GLY A 325 17.93 -0.54 2.10
N GLU A 326 19.18 -0.12 1.92
CA GLU A 326 19.52 1.27 1.65
C GLU A 326 19.04 1.75 0.26
N ALA A 327 19.10 0.90 -0.76
CA ALA A 327 18.56 1.21 -2.08
C ALA A 327 17.04 1.39 -2.04
N TYR A 328 16.33 0.49 -1.34
CA TYR A 328 14.87 0.60 -1.17
C TYR A 328 14.46 1.84 -0.39
N LYS A 329 15.18 2.15 0.69
CA LYS A 329 14.96 3.37 1.47
C LYS A 329 15.21 4.63 0.63
N LYS A 330 16.23 4.63 -0.24
CA LYS A 330 16.50 5.72 -1.17
C LYS A 330 15.39 5.91 -2.20
N ALA A 331 14.91 4.83 -2.82
CA ALA A 331 13.80 4.91 -3.77
C ALA A 331 12.52 5.43 -3.10
N ALA A 332 12.19 4.95 -1.89
CA ALA A 332 11.05 5.44 -1.13
C ALA A 332 11.16 6.94 -0.79
N SER A 333 12.35 7.43 -0.43
CA SER A 333 12.53 8.86 -0.14
C SER A 333 12.35 9.75 -1.36
N GLN A 334 12.80 9.29 -2.54
CA GLN A 334 12.56 9.99 -3.81
C GLN A 334 11.07 10.06 -4.13
N MET A 335 10.34 8.94 -3.99
CA MET A 335 8.89 8.92 -4.19
C MET A 335 8.17 9.87 -3.23
N LEU A 336 8.47 9.82 -1.93
CA LEU A 336 7.83 10.70 -0.95
C LEU A 336 8.17 12.18 -1.16
N ALA A 337 9.40 12.50 -1.55
CA ALA A 337 9.80 13.87 -1.88
C ALA A 337 9.05 14.38 -3.12
N SER A 338 8.92 13.56 -4.17
CA SER A 338 8.13 13.90 -5.36
C SER A 338 6.65 14.07 -5.05
N LEU A 339 6.04 13.15 -4.28
CA LEU A 339 4.65 13.23 -3.86
C LEU A 339 4.37 14.47 -2.99
N ALA A 340 5.34 14.90 -2.17
CA ALA A 340 5.23 16.10 -1.35
C ALA A 340 5.52 17.41 -2.11
N SER A 341 5.90 17.33 -3.39
CA SER A 341 6.17 18.51 -4.22
C SER A 341 4.88 19.14 -4.76
N PRO A 342 4.89 20.41 -5.21
CA PRO A 342 3.72 21.05 -5.83
C PRO A 342 3.18 20.34 -7.08
N ALA A 343 3.95 19.42 -7.67
CA ALA A 343 3.51 18.63 -8.81
C ALA A 343 2.49 17.55 -8.42
N TYR A 344 2.41 17.14 -7.15
CA TYR A 344 1.51 16.07 -6.69
C TYR A 344 0.74 16.43 -5.41
N LEU A 345 1.32 17.21 -4.51
CA LEU A 345 0.66 17.70 -3.30
C LEU A 345 -0.25 18.89 -3.65
N ALA A 346 -1.54 18.74 -3.44
CA ALA A 346 -2.51 19.79 -3.72
C ALA A 346 -2.30 21.01 -2.83
N LYS A 347 -2.55 22.20 -3.38
CA LYS A 347 -2.62 23.44 -2.60
C LYS A 347 -3.83 23.39 -1.66
N ALA A 348 -3.75 24.05 -0.52
CA ALA A 348 -4.87 24.14 0.42
C ALA A 348 -6.14 24.68 -0.27
N ASN A 349 -7.30 24.13 0.09
CA ASN A 349 -8.62 24.47 -0.49
C ASN A 349 -8.77 24.18 -2.00
N THR A 350 -7.92 23.33 -2.57
CA THR A 350 -8.06 22.85 -3.96
C THR A 350 -8.28 21.34 -3.98
N ASN A 351 -8.40 20.73 -5.16
CA ASN A 351 -8.45 19.28 -5.33
C ASN A 351 -9.54 18.57 -4.50
N ASN A 352 -10.69 19.22 -4.29
CA ASN A 352 -11.75 18.75 -3.39
C ASN A 352 -11.28 18.35 -1.99
N ASN A 353 -10.24 19.02 -1.47
CA ASN A 353 -9.61 18.75 -0.17
C ASN A 353 -8.89 17.39 -0.07
N PHE A 354 -8.66 16.69 -1.17
CA PHE A 354 -7.74 15.54 -1.20
C PHE A 354 -6.29 16.01 -1.21
N ILE A 355 -5.42 15.21 -0.59
CA ILE A 355 -4.02 15.58 -0.35
C ILE A 355 -3.21 15.46 -1.65
N LEU A 356 -3.29 14.31 -2.32
CA LEU A 356 -2.55 14.04 -3.54
C LEU A 356 -3.42 14.18 -4.80
N MET A 357 -2.79 14.64 -5.87
CA MET A 357 -3.30 14.68 -7.24
C MET A 357 -2.76 13.49 -8.05
N HIS A 358 -3.23 13.34 -9.30
CA HIS A 358 -2.60 12.50 -10.32
C HIS A 358 -2.53 11.00 -10.02
N SER A 359 -3.61 10.42 -9.48
CA SER A 359 -3.79 8.97 -9.41
C SER A 359 -4.67 8.48 -10.56
N THR A 360 -4.51 7.21 -10.95
CA THR A 360 -5.31 6.61 -12.03
C THR A 360 -5.94 5.30 -11.57
N GLY A 361 -7.25 5.31 -11.35
CA GLY A 361 -8.06 4.19 -10.88
C GLY A 361 -8.21 3.09 -11.93
N HIS A 362 -8.89 3.36 -13.03
CA HIS A 362 -9.21 2.33 -14.03
C HIS A 362 -9.25 2.94 -15.44
N LEU A 363 -8.06 3.04 -16.07
CA LEU A 363 -7.94 3.63 -17.40
C LEU A 363 -8.71 2.87 -18.49
N PRO A 364 -8.59 1.52 -18.63
CA PRO A 364 -9.41 0.77 -19.59
C PRO A 364 -10.92 0.96 -19.44
N GLY A 365 -11.38 1.22 -18.21
CA GLY A 365 -12.79 1.48 -17.89
C GLY A 365 -13.19 2.96 -17.95
N ASN A 366 -12.33 3.87 -18.41
CA ASN A 366 -12.58 5.31 -18.47
C ASN A 366 -13.04 5.93 -17.14
N SER A 367 -12.47 5.44 -16.03
CA SER A 367 -12.88 5.79 -14.67
C SER A 367 -11.69 6.24 -13.83
N GLU A 368 -11.86 7.35 -13.12
CA GLU A 368 -10.87 7.89 -12.17
C GLU A 368 -9.48 8.06 -12.82
N ILE A 369 -9.40 8.73 -13.96
CA ILE A 369 -8.14 8.99 -14.68
C ILE A 369 -7.62 10.37 -14.31
N ASP A 370 -6.40 10.44 -13.80
CA ASP A 370 -5.73 11.68 -13.39
C ASP A 370 -6.53 12.50 -12.34
N VAL A 371 -6.88 11.83 -11.24
CA VAL A 371 -7.72 12.39 -10.16
C VAL A 371 -7.13 12.08 -8.79
N PRO A 372 -7.56 12.76 -7.71
CA PRO A 372 -7.26 12.31 -6.36
C PRO A 372 -7.91 10.96 -6.04
N LEU A 373 -7.27 10.16 -5.19
CA LEU A 373 -7.81 8.90 -4.68
C LEU A 373 -7.50 8.76 -3.19
N ASN A 374 -8.52 8.46 -2.38
CA ASN A 374 -8.40 8.43 -0.92
C ASN A 374 -7.36 7.42 -0.38
N TYR A 375 -7.08 6.34 -1.10
CA TYR A 375 -6.01 5.40 -0.76
C TYR A 375 -4.61 5.94 -1.07
N ALA A 376 -4.45 6.81 -2.07
CA ALA A 376 -3.19 7.50 -2.31
C ALA A 376 -2.82 8.36 -1.08
N ASP A 377 -3.81 9.11 -0.58
CA ASP A 377 -3.70 9.93 0.62
C ASP A 377 -3.33 9.09 1.86
N TYR A 378 -4.04 7.98 2.08
CA TYR A 378 -3.75 7.07 3.20
C TYR A 378 -2.31 6.56 3.20
N TYR A 379 -1.85 5.99 2.08
CA TYR A 379 -0.51 5.41 1.98
C TYR A 379 0.59 6.48 1.94
N PHE A 380 0.28 7.70 1.51
CA PHE A 380 1.20 8.83 1.58
C PHE A 380 1.44 9.25 3.04
N ILE A 381 0.38 9.41 3.84
CA ILE A 381 0.51 9.69 5.27
C ILE A 381 1.29 8.58 5.97
N GLU A 382 0.96 7.32 5.69
CA GLU A 382 1.68 6.18 6.25
C GLU A 382 3.17 6.20 5.88
N GLY A 383 3.49 6.44 4.61
CA GLY A 383 4.87 6.54 4.13
C GLY A 383 5.66 7.67 4.80
N LEU A 384 5.06 8.87 4.94
CA LEU A 384 5.66 9.99 5.66
C LEU A 384 5.98 9.62 7.11
N MET A 385 5.04 8.97 7.81
CA MET A 385 5.22 8.55 9.19
C MET A 385 6.29 7.47 9.35
N ARG A 386 6.31 6.46 8.47
CA ARG A 386 7.35 5.42 8.45
C ARG A 386 8.73 6.03 8.22
N TRP A 387 8.84 6.96 7.26
CA TRP A 387 10.08 7.68 6.99
C TRP A 387 10.57 8.45 8.22
N GLU A 388 9.68 9.18 8.87
CA GLU A 388 10.02 9.97 10.06
C GLU A 388 10.50 9.07 11.21
N GLN A 389 9.78 7.99 11.51
CA GLN A 389 10.14 7.05 12.57
C GLN A 389 11.52 6.42 12.33
N MET A 390 11.80 6.01 11.09
CA MET A 390 13.09 5.40 10.72
C MET A 390 14.28 6.36 10.83
N ASN A 391 14.06 7.66 10.65
CA ASN A 391 15.14 8.67 10.73
C ASN A 391 15.25 9.30 12.13
N LYS A 392 14.17 9.32 12.93
CA LYS A 392 14.24 9.64 14.37
C LYS A 392 15.05 8.60 15.14
N ALA A 393 14.91 7.32 14.81
CA ALA A 393 15.67 6.22 15.43
C ALA A 393 17.19 6.27 15.16
N LYS A 394 17.66 7.11 14.21
CA LYS A 394 19.09 7.31 13.89
C LYS A 394 19.69 8.58 14.49
N ALA A 395 18.90 9.46 15.12
CA ALA A 395 19.44 10.63 15.81
C ALA A 395 20.00 10.19 17.17
N PRO A 396 21.29 10.41 17.49
CA PRO A 396 21.80 10.15 18.83
C PRO A 396 20.94 10.93 19.83
N ALA A 397 20.50 10.25 20.89
CA ALA A 397 19.85 10.92 22.01
C ALA A 397 20.77 12.07 22.42
N LYS A 398 20.32 13.32 22.25
CA LYS A 398 21.03 14.46 22.82
C LYS A 398 21.17 14.14 24.30
N ALA A 399 22.40 13.87 24.74
CA ALA A 399 22.73 13.77 26.14
C ALA A 399 22.19 15.06 26.77
N LYS A 400 21.16 14.92 27.61
CA LYS A 400 20.73 16.02 28.46
C LYS A 400 21.87 16.20 29.45
N GLY A 401 22.68 17.24 29.21
CA GLY A 401 23.61 17.78 30.20
C GLY A 401 22.86 18.49 31.31
#